data_AF-A0AAD1B6U1-F1
#
_entry.id   AF-A0AAD1B6U1-F1
#
_cell.length_a   1.000
_cell.length_b   1.000
_cell.length_c   1.000
_cell.angle_alpha   90.00
_cell.angle_beta   90.00
_cell.angle_gamma   90.00
#
_symmetry.space_group_name_H-M   'P 1'
#
loop_
_entity.id
_entity.type
_entity.pdbx_description
1 polymer ?
#
loop_
_entity_poly.entity_id
_entity_poly.type
_entity_poly.pdbx_seq_one_letter_code
_entity_poly.pdbx_strand_id
1 'polypeptide(L)'
;MNVWSKLLTALRGGANEAGEALVDSQALRILDQEIRDADQELRKSKEALAEIMARQKLAAERANGSAAKIAEYETYALKALESGNEQLAQEVAQKIANLENDLAVEREQADGFAASVAQLRKAVTQAEGNIKHLKQQVDTVKATESVQKAQQAVAQRYGGSQSKLHTAVESLERIKQKQAERAAKMEAAAELASTSNPDDALDAKLREAGIVAGSTSADSVLARLKDRNKS
;
A
#
# COMPACT_ATOMS: atom_id res chain seq x y z
N MET A 1 22.31 -2.89 16.37
CA MET A 1 22.66 -2.10 15.18
C MET A 1 22.29 -2.91 13.95
N ASN A 2 21.35 -2.40 13.15
CA ASN A 2 20.68 -3.12 12.06
C ASN A 2 21.61 -3.41 10.87
N VAL A 3 21.36 -4.53 10.20
CA VAL A 3 22.02 -4.97 8.96
C VAL A 3 21.97 -3.89 7.88
N TRP A 4 20.88 -3.11 7.86
CA TRP A 4 20.66 -1.95 7.00
C TRP A 4 21.71 -0.84 7.14
N SER A 5 22.17 -0.54 8.36
CA SER A 5 23.19 0.50 8.57
C SER A 5 24.58 0.03 8.15
N LYS A 6 24.83 -1.29 8.18
CA LYS A 6 26.08 -1.89 7.69
C LYS A 6 26.14 -1.90 6.17
N LEU A 7 25.02 -2.18 5.48
CA LEU A 7 24.92 -2.08 4.02
C LEU A 7 25.13 -0.64 3.52
N LEU A 8 24.49 0.34 4.15
CA LEU A 8 24.69 1.76 3.82
C LEU A 8 26.12 2.26 4.10
N THR A 9 26.78 1.73 5.12
CA THR A 9 28.18 2.08 5.43
C THR A 9 29.16 1.42 4.48
N ALA A 10 28.89 0.19 4.04
CA ALA A 10 29.66 -0.49 3.01
C ALA A 10 29.56 0.25 1.65
N LEU A 11 28.37 0.75 1.31
CA LEU A 11 28.14 1.53 0.09
C LEU A 11 28.89 2.88 0.09
N ARG A 12 29.12 3.48 1.26
CA ARG A 12 29.80 4.77 1.43
C ARG A 12 31.34 4.65 1.51
N GLY A 13 31.85 3.43 1.66
CA GLY A 13 33.26 3.12 1.87
C GLY A 13 33.98 2.53 0.64
N GLY A 14 33.57 2.91 -0.57
CA GLY A 14 34.18 2.46 -1.83
C GLY A 14 35.64 2.89 -1.97
N ALA A 15 36.56 2.04 -1.50
CA ALA A 15 37.98 2.07 -1.83
C ALA A 15 38.56 0.65 -1.67
N ASN A 16 38.28 -0.22 -2.65
CA ASN A 16 39.23 -1.19 -3.22
C ASN A 16 38.47 -2.15 -4.17
N GLU A 17 38.57 -1.89 -5.48
CA GLU A 17 37.86 -2.55 -6.61
C GLU A 17 38.18 -4.05 -6.82
N ALA A 18 38.81 -4.74 -5.86
CA ALA A 18 39.10 -6.18 -5.95
C ALA A 18 38.33 -7.03 -4.93
N GLY A 19 37.63 -6.42 -3.97
CA GLY A 19 36.83 -7.13 -2.95
C GLY A 19 35.31 -7.13 -3.18
N GLU A 20 34.79 -6.21 -4.00
CA GLU A 20 33.35 -5.94 -4.16
C GLU A 20 32.60 -7.06 -4.90
N ALA A 21 33.20 -7.67 -5.94
CA ALA A 21 32.52 -8.68 -6.75
C ALA A 21 32.12 -9.97 -6.00
N LEU A 22 32.83 -10.33 -4.92
CA LEU A 22 32.50 -11.51 -4.11
C LEU A 22 31.42 -11.21 -3.06
N VAL A 23 31.42 -9.99 -2.51
CA VAL A 23 30.42 -9.53 -1.54
C VAL A 23 29.08 -9.25 -2.24
N ASP A 24 29.11 -8.72 -3.46
CA ASP A 24 27.91 -8.40 -4.25
C ASP A 24 27.10 -9.64 -4.66
N SER A 25 27.78 -10.73 -5.06
CA SER A 25 27.07 -11.96 -5.42
C SER A 25 26.34 -12.60 -4.23
N GLN A 26 26.92 -12.50 -3.03
CA GLN A 26 26.31 -12.97 -1.79
C GLN A 26 25.17 -12.04 -1.35
N ALA A 27 25.32 -10.72 -1.52
CA ALA A 27 24.27 -9.74 -1.23
C ALA A 27 23.04 -9.93 -2.12
N LEU A 28 23.21 -10.17 -3.43
CA LEU A 28 22.11 -10.48 -4.35
C LEU A 28 21.38 -11.77 -3.97
N ARG A 29 22.12 -12.79 -3.54
CA ARG A 29 21.53 -14.05 -3.08
C ARG A 29 20.74 -13.87 -1.77
N ILE A 30 21.23 -13.06 -0.84
CA ILE A 30 20.50 -12.73 0.39
C ILE A 30 19.21 -11.96 0.04
N LEU A 31 19.31 -10.95 -0.83
CA LEU A 31 18.16 -10.16 -1.25
C LEU A 31 17.11 -11.01 -1.99
N ASP A 32 17.54 -11.94 -2.85
CA ASP A 32 16.63 -12.94 -3.46
C ASP A 32 15.87 -13.76 -2.41
N GLN A 33 16.56 -14.17 -1.35
CA GLN A 33 15.95 -14.95 -0.28
C GLN A 33 14.96 -14.09 0.51
N GLU A 34 15.34 -12.87 0.89
CA GLU A 34 14.44 -11.93 1.58
C GLU A 34 13.19 -11.62 0.74
N ILE A 35 13.33 -11.46 -0.58
CA ILE A 35 12.19 -11.27 -1.49
C ILE A 35 11.28 -12.51 -1.52
N ARG A 36 11.86 -13.72 -1.50
CA ARG A 36 11.07 -14.96 -1.45
C ARG A 36 10.33 -15.11 -0.13
N ASP A 37 10.99 -14.79 0.97
CA ASP A 37 10.39 -14.85 2.31
C ASP A 37 9.27 -13.81 2.43
N ALA A 38 9.49 -12.59 1.93
CA ALA A 38 8.46 -11.56 1.83
C ALA A 38 7.28 -11.99 0.95
N ASP A 39 7.50 -12.70 -0.17
CA ASP A 39 6.43 -13.25 -1.01
C ASP A 39 5.59 -14.29 -0.27
N GLN A 40 6.22 -15.14 0.56
CA GLN A 40 5.53 -16.13 1.38
C GLN A 40 4.69 -15.47 2.47
N GLU A 41 5.24 -14.49 3.20
CA GLU A 41 4.50 -13.74 4.23
C GLU A 41 3.37 -12.91 3.61
N LEU A 42 3.56 -12.38 2.41
CA LEU A 42 2.50 -11.72 1.67
C LEU A 42 1.36 -12.68 1.33
N ARG A 43 1.64 -13.93 0.94
CA ARG A 43 0.60 -14.94 0.70
C ARG A 43 -0.20 -15.24 1.96
N LYS A 44 0.46 -15.44 3.10
CA LYS A 44 -0.22 -15.63 4.40
C LYS A 44 -1.09 -14.41 4.75
N SER A 45 -0.61 -13.21 4.47
CA SER A 45 -1.37 -11.96 4.69
C SER A 45 -2.62 -11.88 3.81
N LYS A 46 -2.56 -12.36 2.56
CA LYS A 46 -3.73 -12.46 1.68
C LYS A 46 -4.75 -13.49 2.17
N GLU A 47 -4.27 -14.62 2.68
CA GLU A 47 -5.14 -15.65 3.27
C GLU A 47 -5.87 -15.09 4.51
N ALA A 48 -5.15 -14.42 5.41
CA ALA A 48 -5.74 -13.74 6.56
C ALA A 48 -6.73 -12.64 6.16
N LEU A 49 -6.42 -11.86 5.11
CA LEU A 49 -7.34 -10.88 4.54
C LEU A 49 -8.62 -11.56 4.03
N ALA A 50 -8.50 -12.66 3.29
CA ALA A 50 -9.65 -13.42 2.79
C ALA A 50 -10.52 -13.96 3.93
N GLU A 51 -9.89 -14.46 5.00
CA GLU A 51 -10.60 -14.92 6.20
C GLU A 51 -11.41 -13.79 6.86
N ILE A 52 -10.80 -12.62 7.05
CA ILE A 52 -11.49 -11.47 7.66
C ILE A 52 -12.58 -10.93 6.73
N MET A 53 -12.37 -10.92 5.41
CA MET A 53 -13.42 -10.59 4.45
C MET A 53 -14.62 -11.55 4.53
N ALA A 54 -14.37 -12.86 4.74
CA ALA A 54 -15.45 -13.82 4.96
C ALA A 54 -16.21 -13.52 6.26
N ARG A 55 -15.50 -13.21 7.36
CA ARG A 55 -16.12 -12.80 8.63
C ARG A 55 -16.93 -11.51 8.49
N GLN A 56 -16.41 -10.50 7.79
CA GLN A 56 -17.12 -9.26 7.48
C GLN A 56 -18.43 -9.55 6.74
N LYS A 57 -18.38 -10.38 5.69
CA LYS A 57 -19.55 -10.73 4.89
C LYS A 57 -20.61 -11.44 5.73
N LEU A 58 -20.20 -12.42 6.54
CA LEU A 58 -21.13 -13.13 7.43
C LEU A 58 -21.74 -12.21 8.49
N ALA A 59 -20.97 -11.29 9.07
CA ALA A 59 -21.48 -10.31 10.03
C ALA A 59 -22.51 -9.36 9.38
N ALA A 60 -22.20 -8.86 8.18
CA ALA A 60 -23.12 -8.03 7.41
C ALA A 60 -24.40 -8.77 7.02
N GLU A 61 -24.32 -10.04 6.62
CA GLU A 61 -25.48 -10.88 6.32
C GLU A 61 -26.37 -11.10 7.55
N ARG A 62 -25.79 -11.31 8.74
CA ARG A 62 -26.55 -11.40 9.99
C ARG A 62 -27.29 -10.10 10.31
N ALA A 63 -26.58 -8.97 10.26
CA ALA A 63 -27.19 -7.66 10.48
C ALA A 63 -28.35 -7.40 9.49
N ASN A 64 -28.17 -7.74 8.22
CA ASN A 64 -29.23 -7.61 7.22
C ASN A 64 -30.43 -8.54 7.53
N GLY A 65 -30.17 -9.77 7.99
CA GLY A 65 -31.22 -10.70 8.42
C GLY A 65 -32.00 -10.21 9.63
N SER A 66 -31.32 -9.64 10.63
CA SER A 66 -31.95 -9.03 11.80
C SER A 66 -32.79 -7.80 11.43
N ALA A 67 -32.27 -6.94 10.54
CA ALA A 67 -33.03 -5.81 10.00
C ALA A 67 -34.29 -6.24 9.22
N ALA A 68 -34.20 -7.30 8.43
CA ALA A 68 -35.36 -7.84 7.70
C ALA A 68 -36.44 -8.39 8.67
N LYS A 69 -36.03 -9.09 9.74
CA LYS A 69 -36.95 -9.55 10.78
C LYS A 69 -37.63 -8.39 11.49
N ILE A 70 -36.90 -7.32 11.82
CA ILE A 70 -37.47 -6.12 12.43
C ILE A 70 -38.58 -5.56 11.54
N ALA A 71 -38.32 -5.35 10.24
CA ALA A 71 -39.33 -4.85 9.31
C ALA A 71 -40.57 -5.76 9.19
N GLU A 72 -40.37 -7.09 9.26
CA GLU A 72 -41.46 -8.06 9.28
C GLU A 72 -42.31 -7.93 10.55
N TYR A 73 -41.66 -7.87 11.72
CA TYR A 73 -42.36 -7.71 13.00
C TYR A 73 -43.03 -6.35 13.14
N GLU A 74 -42.46 -5.27 12.58
CA GLU A 74 -43.12 -3.96 12.50
C GLU A 74 -44.46 -4.06 11.75
N THR A 75 -44.48 -4.82 10.65
CA THR A 75 -45.72 -5.09 9.90
C THR A 75 -46.74 -5.86 10.74
N TYR A 76 -46.30 -6.81 11.56
CA TYR A 76 -47.18 -7.54 12.49
C TYR A 76 -47.70 -6.66 13.62
N ALA A 77 -46.86 -5.78 14.18
CA ALA A 77 -47.27 -4.83 15.20
C ALA A 77 -48.36 -3.88 14.68
N LEU A 78 -48.19 -3.36 13.46
CA LEU A 78 -49.20 -2.51 12.82
C LEU A 78 -50.54 -3.22 12.64
N LYS A 79 -50.53 -4.46 12.13
CA LYS A 79 -51.76 -5.27 12.00
C LYS A 79 -52.43 -5.57 13.34
N ALA A 80 -51.66 -5.80 14.40
CA ALA A 80 -52.19 -6.00 15.74
C ALA A 80 -52.87 -4.72 16.28
N LEU A 81 -52.28 -3.56 16.03
CA LEU A 81 -52.88 -2.26 16.37
C LEU A 81 -54.15 -1.99 15.57
N GLU A 82 -54.15 -2.24 14.25
CA GLU A 82 -55.32 -2.08 13.38
C GLU A 82 -56.50 -2.97 13.78
N SER A 83 -56.21 -4.15 14.33
CA SER A 83 -57.23 -5.08 14.85
C SER A 83 -57.64 -4.80 16.31
N GLY A 84 -57.12 -3.72 16.91
CA GLY A 84 -57.42 -3.32 18.29
C GLY A 84 -56.81 -4.23 19.36
N ASN A 85 -55.88 -5.11 18.99
CA ASN A 85 -55.20 -6.01 19.92
C ASN A 85 -53.91 -5.36 20.45
N GLU A 86 -54.08 -4.39 21.35
CA GLU A 86 -52.96 -3.63 21.93
C GLU A 86 -51.98 -4.50 22.72
N GLN A 87 -52.46 -5.56 23.38
CA GLN A 87 -51.61 -6.47 24.14
C GLN A 87 -50.63 -7.21 23.20
N LEU A 88 -51.13 -7.76 22.09
CA LEU A 88 -50.29 -8.40 21.09
C LEU A 88 -49.31 -7.40 20.45
N ALA A 89 -49.77 -6.19 20.15
CA ALA A 89 -48.89 -5.14 19.62
C ALA A 89 -47.74 -4.81 20.59
N GLN A 90 -48.01 -4.76 21.89
CA GLN A 90 -47.00 -4.52 22.92
C GLN A 90 -45.97 -5.66 23.02
N GLU A 91 -46.41 -6.92 22.93
CA GLU A 91 -45.52 -8.09 22.90
C GLU A 91 -44.60 -8.07 21.66
N VAL A 92 -45.16 -7.74 20.49
CA VAL A 92 -44.38 -7.61 19.24
C VAL A 92 -43.41 -6.44 19.33
N ALA A 93 -43.82 -5.29 19.89
CA ALA A 93 -42.92 -4.15 20.10
C ALA A 93 -41.73 -4.50 21.01
N GLN A 94 -41.97 -5.27 22.08
CA GLN A 94 -40.88 -5.76 22.94
C GLN A 94 -39.94 -6.69 22.18
N LYS A 95 -40.46 -7.53 21.27
CA LYS A 95 -39.63 -8.39 20.42
C LYS A 95 -38.79 -7.58 19.44
N ILE A 96 -39.35 -6.54 18.83
CA ILE A 96 -38.64 -5.61 17.95
C ILE A 96 -37.50 -4.93 18.71
N ALA A 97 -37.77 -4.37 19.90
CA ALA A 97 -36.74 -3.70 20.70
C ALA A 97 -35.55 -4.62 21.02
N ASN A 98 -35.80 -5.89 21.30
CA ASN A 98 -34.72 -6.87 21.51
C ASN A 98 -33.91 -7.12 20.23
N LEU A 99 -34.59 -7.26 19.08
CA LEU A 99 -33.91 -7.44 17.78
C LEU A 99 -33.12 -6.18 17.37
N GLU A 100 -33.59 -4.98 17.70
CA GLU A 100 -32.88 -3.72 17.44
C GLU A 100 -31.57 -3.64 18.24
N ASN A 101 -31.60 -4.06 19.51
CA ASN A 101 -30.39 -4.16 20.33
C ASN A 101 -29.38 -5.16 19.73
N ASP A 102 -29.86 -6.34 19.32
CA ASP A 102 -29.02 -7.35 18.66
C ASP A 102 -28.43 -6.81 17.35
N LEU A 103 -29.26 -6.14 16.52
CA LEU A 103 -28.85 -5.52 15.27
C LEU A 103 -27.77 -4.45 15.47
N ALA A 104 -27.86 -3.64 16.53
CA ALA A 104 -26.86 -2.64 16.84
C ALA A 104 -25.48 -3.28 17.09
N VAL A 105 -25.43 -4.37 17.87
CA VAL A 105 -24.21 -5.13 18.14
C VAL A 105 -23.67 -5.79 16.87
N GLU A 106 -24.54 -6.40 16.07
CA GLU A 106 -24.14 -7.03 14.80
C GLU A 106 -23.58 -6.02 13.79
N ARG A 107 -24.16 -4.82 13.72
CA ARG A 107 -23.65 -3.73 12.87
C ARG A 107 -22.29 -3.23 13.34
N GLU A 108 -22.10 -3.01 14.63
CA GLU A 108 -20.80 -2.60 15.18
C GLU A 108 -19.70 -3.63 14.84
N GLN A 109 -20.00 -4.92 14.94
CA GLN A 109 -19.08 -5.98 14.54
C GLN A 109 -18.78 -5.96 13.03
N ALA A 110 -19.82 -5.80 12.20
CA ALA A 110 -19.66 -5.72 10.75
C ALA A 110 -18.79 -4.51 10.33
N ASP A 111 -19.01 -3.36 10.95
CA ASP A 111 -18.24 -2.14 10.72
C ASP A 111 -16.78 -2.29 11.17
N GLY A 112 -16.56 -2.91 12.34
CA GLY A 112 -15.21 -3.23 12.82
C GLY A 112 -14.44 -4.16 11.89
N PHE A 113 -15.10 -5.19 11.34
CA PHE A 113 -14.49 -6.03 10.30
C PHE A 113 -14.26 -5.26 9.01
N ALA A 114 -15.18 -4.40 8.58
CA ALA A 114 -15.03 -3.59 7.38
C ALA A 114 -13.79 -2.67 7.45
N ALA A 115 -13.58 -2.01 8.61
CA ALA A 115 -12.40 -1.20 8.86
C ALA A 115 -11.11 -2.04 8.80
N SER A 116 -11.13 -3.22 9.43
CA SER A 116 -9.98 -4.14 9.43
C SER A 116 -9.64 -4.63 8.02
N VAL A 117 -10.65 -4.98 7.21
CA VAL A 117 -10.48 -5.37 5.80
C VAL A 117 -9.88 -4.22 4.99
N ALA A 118 -10.38 -3.00 5.16
CA ALA A 118 -9.86 -1.84 4.44
C ALA A 118 -8.37 -1.60 4.74
N GLN A 119 -8.00 -1.66 6.01
CA GLN A 119 -6.61 -1.48 6.45
C GLN A 119 -5.69 -2.60 5.92
N LEU A 120 -6.09 -3.87 6.09
CA LEU A 120 -5.31 -5.02 5.63
C LEU A 120 -5.17 -5.03 4.11
N ARG A 121 -6.23 -4.69 3.37
CA ARG A 121 -6.19 -4.60 1.91
C ARG A 121 -5.17 -3.54 1.45
N LYS A 122 -5.17 -2.35 2.07
CA LYS A 122 -4.18 -1.30 1.78
C LYS A 122 -2.76 -1.80 2.02
N ALA A 123 -2.51 -2.44 3.17
CA ALA A 123 -1.19 -2.97 3.52
C ALA A 123 -0.73 -4.08 2.55
N VAL A 124 -1.61 -5.03 2.21
CA VAL A 124 -1.32 -6.11 1.25
C VAL A 124 -0.99 -5.57 -0.13
N THR A 125 -1.78 -4.62 -0.65
CA THR A 125 -1.52 -4.01 -1.96
C THR A 125 -0.21 -3.22 -1.99
N GLN A 126 0.12 -2.52 -0.90
CA GLN A 126 1.39 -1.81 -0.79
C GLN A 126 2.58 -2.80 -0.76
N ALA A 127 2.48 -3.86 0.05
CA ALA A 127 3.51 -4.89 0.13
C ALA A 127 3.71 -5.62 -1.21
N GLU A 128 2.63 -5.95 -1.92
CA GLU A 128 2.67 -6.47 -3.29
C GLU A 128 3.46 -5.58 -4.24
N GLY A 129 3.16 -4.27 -4.23
CA GLY A 129 3.84 -3.29 -5.07
C GLY A 129 5.33 -3.23 -4.79
N ASN A 130 5.71 -3.16 -3.51
CA ASN A 130 7.10 -3.11 -3.07
C ASN A 130 7.87 -4.37 -3.46
N ILE A 131 7.30 -5.56 -3.20
CA ILE A 131 7.92 -6.84 -3.56
C ILE A 131 8.10 -6.94 -5.08
N LYS A 132 7.12 -6.50 -5.87
CA LYS A 132 7.22 -6.47 -7.33
C LYS A 132 8.35 -5.54 -7.80
N HIS A 133 8.47 -4.36 -7.19
CA HIS A 133 9.53 -3.41 -7.52
C HIS A 133 10.91 -3.98 -7.19
N LEU A 134 11.08 -4.54 -5.98
CA LEU A 134 12.34 -5.16 -5.56
C LEU A 134 12.76 -6.29 -6.49
N LYS A 135 11.82 -7.15 -6.93
CA LYS A 135 12.09 -8.20 -7.93
C LYS A 135 12.64 -7.61 -9.23
N GLN A 136 12.02 -6.56 -9.75
CA GLN A 136 12.46 -5.89 -10.99
C GLN A 136 13.85 -5.24 -10.85
N GLN A 137 14.14 -4.62 -9.69
CA GLN A 137 15.45 -4.05 -9.41
C GLN A 137 16.53 -5.14 -9.38
N VAL A 138 16.28 -6.24 -8.66
CA VAL A 138 17.20 -7.38 -8.60
C VAL A 138 17.47 -7.99 -9.98
N ASP A 139 16.44 -8.18 -10.81
CA ASP A 139 16.59 -8.69 -12.17
C ASP A 139 17.45 -7.74 -13.04
N THR A 140 17.26 -6.43 -12.89
CA THR A 140 18.05 -5.42 -13.60
C THR A 140 19.52 -5.45 -13.17
N VAL A 141 19.80 -5.58 -11.88
CA VAL A 141 21.17 -5.66 -11.35
C VAL A 141 21.85 -6.94 -11.84
N LYS A 142 21.17 -8.09 -11.79
CA LYS A 142 21.69 -9.37 -12.32
C LYS A 142 21.99 -9.31 -13.82
N ALA A 143 21.09 -8.70 -14.59
CA ALA A 143 21.32 -8.51 -16.03
C ALA A 143 22.55 -7.63 -16.28
N THR A 144 22.71 -6.56 -15.50
CA THR A 144 23.85 -5.65 -15.58
C THR A 144 25.17 -6.34 -15.22
N GLU A 145 25.17 -7.15 -14.16
CA GLU A 145 26.33 -7.95 -13.73
C GLU A 145 26.73 -8.98 -14.80
N SER A 146 25.75 -9.66 -15.42
CA SER A 146 25.98 -10.61 -16.52
C SER A 146 26.61 -9.93 -17.74
N VAL A 147 26.13 -8.75 -18.11
CA VAL A 147 26.71 -7.94 -19.19
C VAL A 147 28.16 -7.54 -18.88
N GLN A 148 28.44 -7.08 -17.66
CA GLN A 148 29.82 -6.73 -17.25
C GLN A 148 30.76 -7.93 -17.31
N LYS A 149 30.33 -9.09 -16.82
CA LYS A 149 31.10 -10.34 -16.90
C LYS A 149 31.38 -10.74 -18.36
N ALA A 150 30.39 -10.62 -19.25
CA ALA A 150 30.57 -10.87 -20.67
C ALA A 150 31.56 -9.88 -21.31
N GLN A 151 31.46 -8.57 -21.01
CA GLN A 151 32.39 -7.55 -21.47
C GLN A 151 33.84 -7.84 -21.02
N GLN A 152 34.03 -8.19 -19.74
CA GLN A 152 35.35 -8.56 -19.20
C GLN A 152 35.93 -9.79 -19.90
N ALA A 153 35.13 -10.85 -20.09
CA ALA A 153 35.56 -12.05 -20.80
C ALA A 153 35.96 -11.77 -22.26
N VAL A 154 35.23 -10.88 -22.96
CA VAL A 154 35.57 -10.43 -24.31
C VAL A 154 36.85 -9.60 -24.31
N ALA A 155 36.98 -8.62 -23.41
CA ALA A 155 38.19 -7.78 -23.32
C ALA A 155 39.45 -8.62 -23.05
N GLN A 156 39.37 -9.61 -22.16
CA GLN A 156 40.46 -10.54 -21.87
C GLN A 156 40.80 -11.44 -23.07
N ARG A 157 39.81 -11.84 -23.88
CA ARG A 157 40.03 -12.67 -25.08
C ARG A 157 40.53 -11.90 -26.31
N TYR A 158 40.30 -10.59 -26.38
CA TYR A 158 40.53 -9.79 -27.59
C TYR A 158 41.47 -8.59 -27.40
N GLY A 159 42.30 -8.59 -26.35
CA GLY A 159 43.27 -7.52 -26.02
C GLY A 159 44.35 -7.17 -27.07
N GLY A 160 44.22 -7.64 -28.32
CA GLY A 160 45.15 -7.38 -29.43
C GLY A 160 44.56 -6.86 -30.75
N SER A 161 43.25 -6.69 -30.93
CA SER A 161 42.67 -6.20 -32.22
C SER A 161 41.64 -5.08 -32.01
N GLN A 162 42.07 -3.84 -32.27
CA GLN A 162 41.64 -2.65 -31.53
C GLN A 162 40.49 -1.79 -32.11
N SER A 163 40.13 -1.81 -33.41
CA SER A 163 39.32 -0.67 -33.93
C SER A 163 37.81 -0.87 -34.05
N LYS A 164 37.28 -2.07 -34.34
CA LYS A 164 35.83 -2.26 -34.60
C LYS A 164 35.02 -2.70 -33.37
N LEU A 165 35.68 -3.32 -32.39
CA LEU A 165 35.08 -3.72 -31.12
C LEU A 165 34.90 -2.53 -30.16
N HIS A 166 35.79 -1.53 -30.22
CA HIS A 166 35.74 -0.37 -29.35
C HIS A 166 34.43 0.43 -29.48
N THR A 167 33.92 0.58 -30.71
CA THR A 167 32.66 1.30 -30.99
C THR A 167 31.42 0.53 -30.50
N ALA A 168 31.46 -0.80 -30.54
CA ALA A 168 30.36 -1.64 -30.04
C ALA A 168 30.31 -1.63 -28.51
N VAL A 169 31.47 -1.69 -27.84
CA VAL A 169 31.58 -1.57 -26.39
C VAL A 169 31.15 -0.18 -25.91
N GLU A 170 31.58 0.90 -26.56
CA GLU A 170 31.11 2.26 -26.26
C GLU A 170 29.60 2.44 -26.44
N SER A 171 29.03 1.83 -27.49
CA SER A 171 27.58 1.90 -27.72
C SER A 171 26.81 1.18 -26.63
N LEU A 172 27.32 0.05 -26.15
CA LEU A 172 26.75 -0.68 -25.01
C LEU A 172 26.86 0.13 -23.71
N GLU A 173 28.01 0.75 -23.45
CA GLU A 173 28.25 1.62 -22.28
C GLU A 173 27.23 2.77 -22.23
N ARG A 174 26.98 3.41 -23.39
CA ARG A 174 25.97 4.46 -23.54
C ARG A 174 24.54 3.97 -23.24
N ILE A 175 24.20 2.78 -23.73
CA ILE A 175 22.88 2.16 -23.49
C ILE A 175 22.72 1.86 -22.00
N LYS A 176 23.76 1.31 -21.36
CA LYS A 176 23.78 1.00 -19.93
C LYS A 176 23.66 2.25 -19.07
N GLN A 177 24.39 3.31 -19.40
CA GLN A 177 24.30 4.59 -18.68
C GLN A 177 22.88 5.17 -18.76
N LYS A 178 22.24 5.06 -19.93
CA LYS A 178 20.83 5.45 -20.11
C LYS A 178 19.85 4.56 -19.34
N GLN A 179 20.15 3.27 -19.17
CA GLN A 179 19.36 2.36 -18.33
C GLN A 179 19.53 2.66 -16.84
N ALA A 180 20.76 2.93 -16.38
CA ALA A 180 21.04 3.33 -15.00
C ALA A 180 20.35 4.66 -14.65
N GLU A 181 20.38 5.64 -15.55
CA GLU A 181 19.69 6.91 -15.36
C GLU A 181 18.16 6.74 -15.28
N ARG A 182 17.61 5.80 -16.06
CA ARG A 182 16.18 5.44 -15.97
C ARG A 182 15.84 4.72 -14.68
N ALA A 183 16.70 3.80 -14.22
CA ALA A 183 16.52 3.10 -12.96
C ALA A 183 16.53 4.09 -11.78
N ALA A 184 17.51 5.00 -11.74
CA ALA A 184 17.60 6.05 -10.74
C ALA A 184 16.37 6.99 -10.76
N LYS A 185 15.85 7.33 -11.94
CA LYS A 185 14.60 8.11 -12.06
C LYS A 185 13.37 7.34 -11.54
N MET A 186 13.29 6.03 -11.77
CA MET A 186 12.21 5.20 -11.21
C MET A 186 12.32 5.08 -9.69
N GLU A 187 13.52 4.94 -9.14
CA GLU A 187 13.75 4.87 -7.70
C GLU A 187 13.39 6.20 -7.02
N ALA A 188 13.82 7.33 -7.57
CA ALA A 188 13.39 8.65 -7.10
C ALA A 188 11.86 8.85 -7.19
N ALA A 189 11.21 8.30 -8.24
CA ALA A 189 9.76 8.33 -8.36
C ALA A 189 9.07 7.43 -7.32
N ALA A 190 9.66 6.28 -6.96
CA ALA A 190 9.16 5.39 -5.93
C ALA A 190 9.31 6.00 -4.52
N GLU A 191 10.41 6.70 -4.24
CA GLU A 191 10.59 7.47 -3.00
C GLU A 191 9.59 8.63 -2.89
N LEU A 192 9.32 9.33 -3.99
CA LEU A 192 8.26 10.34 -4.03
C LEU A 192 6.88 9.72 -3.78
N ALA A 193 6.60 8.55 -4.36
CA ALA A 193 5.33 7.86 -4.18
C ALA A 193 5.16 7.26 -2.77
N SER A 194 6.24 6.88 -2.08
CA SER A 194 6.18 6.42 -0.69
C SER A 194 6.05 7.57 0.31
N THR A 195 6.54 8.76 -0.04
CA THR A 195 6.35 10.00 0.73
C THR A 195 4.97 10.61 0.48
N SER A 196 4.37 10.33 -0.68
CA SER A 196 3.04 10.79 -1.04
C SER A 196 1.99 9.79 -0.56
N ASN A 197 1.45 9.98 0.65
CA ASN A 197 0.19 9.32 0.97
C ASN A 197 -0.85 9.74 -0.09
N PRO A 198 -1.67 8.82 -0.63
CA PRO A 198 -2.73 9.17 -1.57
C PRO A 198 -3.72 10.20 -0.98
N ASP A 199 -3.83 10.26 0.35
CA ASP A 199 -4.58 11.29 1.07
C ASP A 199 -3.94 12.68 0.94
N ASP A 200 -2.60 12.79 0.95
CA ASP A 200 -1.88 14.07 0.77
C ASP A 200 -1.94 14.58 -0.68
N ALA A 201 -1.93 13.66 -1.66
CA ALA A 201 -2.05 14.02 -3.08
C ALA A 201 -3.48 14.46 -3.44
N LEU A 202 -4.50 13.86 -2.81
CA LEU A 202 -5.90 14.27 -2.93
C LEU A 202 -6.12 15.60 -2.20
N ASP A 203 -5.60 15.75 -0.98
CA ASP A 203 -5.64 17.00 -0.21
C ASP A 203 -4.91 18.15 -0.91
N ALA A 204 -3.76 17.88 -1.54
CA ALA A 204 -3.02 18.87 -2.32
C ALA A 204 -3.84 19.32 -3.54
N LYS A 205 -4.46 18.38 -4.27
CA LYS A 205 -5.35 18.70 -5.40
C LYS A 205 -6.62 19.42 -4.95
N LEU A 206 -7.17 19.09 -3.79
CA LEU A 206 -8.34 19.74 -3.21
C LEU A 206 -8.03 21.15 -2.69
N ARG A 207 -6.81 21.41 -2.20
CA ARG A 207 -6.32 22.76 -1.86
C ARG A 207 -6.03 23.59 -3.10
N GLU A 208 -5.39 23.00 -4.11
CA GLU A 208 -5.11 23.67 -5.40
C GLU A 208 -6.41 24.02 -6.15
N ALA A 209 -7.43 23.17 -6.05
CA ALA A 209 -8.77 23.44 -6.57
C ALA A 209 -9.63 24.36 -5.67
N GLY A 210 -9.12 24.80 -4.51
CA GLY A 210 -9.84 25.68 -3.59
C GLY A 210 -11.05 25.06 -2.87
N ILE A 211 -11.17 23.73 -2.88
CA ILE A 211 -12.29 22.97 -2.30
C ILE A 211 -12.08 22.71 -0.80
N VAL A 212 -10.83 22.48 -0.39
CA VAL A 212 -10.44 22.39 1.02
C VAL A 212 -9.67 23.65 1.40
N ALA A 213 -10.25 24.45 2.30
CA ALA A 213 -9.61 25.65 2.82
C ALA A 213 -8.31 25.28 3.55
N GLY A 214 -7.18 25.68 3.00
CA GLY A 214 -5.90 25.62 3.69
C GLY A 214 -6.00 26.34 5.04
N SER A 215 -5.41 25.74 6.07
CA SER A 215 -5.40 26.22 7.45
C SER A 215 -5.16 27.74 7.53
N THR A 216 -6.19 28.47 7.98
CA THR A 216 -6.16 29.84 8.52
C THR A 216 -5.05 30.72 7.96
N SER A 217 -5.23 31.25 6.73
CA SER A 217 -4.37 32.30 6.22
C SER A 217 -4.54 33.57 7.07
N ALA A 218 -3.49 34.39 7.14
CA ALA A 218 -3.47 35.66 7.88
C ALA A 218 -4.66 36.58 7.51
N ASP A 219 -5.18 36.45 6.29
CA ASP A 219 -6.37 37.19 5.83
C ASP A 219 -7.65 36.80 6.57
N SER A 220 -7.82 35.52 6.92
CA SER A 220 -8.97 35.06 7.72
C SER A 220 -8.93 35.61 9.16
N VAL A 221 -7.73 35.75 9.72
CA VAL A 221 -7.51 36.36 11.05
C VAL A 221 -7.71 37.88 10.99
N LEU A 222 -7.25 38.54 9.92
CA LEU A 222 -7.43 39.98 9.70
C LEU A 222 -8.91 40.35 9.52
N ALA A 223 -9.68 39.52 8.80
CA ALA A 223 -11.13 39.68 8.66
C ALA A 223 -11.84 39.55 10.03
N ARG A 224 -11.49 38.53 10.82
CA ARG A 224 -12.05 38.32 12.18
C ARG A 224 -11.66 39.42 13.18
N LEU A 225 -10.53 40.10 12.97
CA LEU A 225 -10.12 41.25 13.79
C LEU A 225 -10.83 42.55 13.36
N LYS A 226 -11.08 42.74 12.06
CA LYS A 226 -11.83 43.89 11.56
C LYS A 226 -13.30 43.86 11.98
N ASP A 227 -13.94 42.69 11.97
CA ASP A 227 -15.33 42.55 12.42
C ASP A 227 -15.48 42.79 13.92
N ARG A 228 -14.49 42.38 14.73
CA ARG A 228 -14.48 42.66 16.17
C ARG A 228 -14.23 44.13 16.54
N ASN A 229 -13.80 44.96 15.59
CA ASN A 229 -13.57 46.40 15.79
C ASN A 229 -14.72 47.27 15.24
N LYS A 230 -15.82 46.64 14.80
CA LYS A 230 -17.07 47.29 14.35
C LYS A 230 -18.26 47.02 15.27
N SER A 231 -18.07 46.28 16.36
CA SER A 231 -19.02 46.16 17.48
C SER A 231 -18.59 47.04 18.64
#